data_AF-A0A144SPB7-F1
#
_entry.id   AF-A0A144SPB7-F1
#
_cell.length_a   1.000
_cell.length_b   1.000
_cell.length_c   1.000
_cell.angle_alpha   90.00
_cell.angle_beta   90.00
_cell.angle_gamma   90.00
#
_symmetry.space_group_name_H-M   'P 1'
#
loop_
_entity.id
_entity.type
_entity.pdbx_description
1 polymer ?
#
loop_
_entity_poly.entity_id
_entity_poly.type
_entity_poly.pdbx_seq_one_letter_code
_entity_poly.pdbx_strand_id
1 'polypeptide(L)'
;MEKQLGDFFSAFSGTIIFCDANYCEYLCKHFGLYFMVFSLPLSAGLTDGKLKQQNEALVNSALKKFFHLKQELFINNNILMRLPYRNFNKKMLREFYDSLKAIHSLDITNIASVIKKIKEECYKKVPTVSPGRVFVDDNLNNFVFGHENHSKQGTSPLSGHLLLCQISSKYRFGHRLDEFRHFNVQKKNGKKISGNFYNCHNSLESIKEKSHINMFTSDFMEYQ
;
A
#
# COMPACT_ATOMS: atom_id res chain seq x y z
N MET A 1 -7.42 -28.15 16.85
CA MET A 1 -6.18 -27.38 17.05
C MET A 1 -6.51 -25.92 16.75
N GLU A 2 -7.01 -25.20 17.76
CA GLU A 2 -7.30 -23.77 17.66
C GLU A 2 -5.98 -23.04 17.44
N LYS A 3 -5.86 -22.31 16.33
CA LYS A 3 -4.78 -21.32 16.20
C LYS A 3 -5.01 -20.31 17.31
N GLN A 4 -4.16 -20.33 18.34
CA GLN A 4 -4.05 -19.21 19.27
C GLN A 4 -3.86 -17.95 18.41
N LEU A 5 -4.90 -17.12 18.32
CA LEU A 5 -4.83 -15.75 17.84
C LEU A 5 -3.99 -14.98 18.86
N GLY A 6 -2.67 -15.20 18.87
CA GLY A 6 -1.75 -14.49 19.74
C GLY A 6 -1.99 -13.00 19.61
N ASP A 7 -2.25 -12.33 20.73
CA ASP A 7 -2.53 -10.89 20.89
C ASP A 7 -2.97 -10.14 19.63
N PHE A 8 -4.01 -10.66 18.96
CA PHE A 8 -4.54 -10.04 17.74
C PHE A 8 -5.02 -8.61 18.02
N PHE A 9 -5.37 -8.34 19.29
CA PHE A 9 -5.74 -7.04 19.85
C PHE A 9 -4.66 -6.45 20.76
N SER A 10 -3.40 -6.50 20.36
CA SER A 10 -2.36 -5.68 21.01
C SER A 10 -2.79 -4.22 21.10
N ALA A 11 -2.48 -3.55 22.21
CA ALA A 11 -2.80 -2.15 22.41
C ALA A 11 -2.24 -1.31 21.25
N PHE A 12 -3.12 -0.59 20.55
CA PHE A 12 -2.76 0.19 19.37
C PHE A 12 -3.35 1.58 19.46
N SER A 13 -2.51 2.61 19.34
CA SER A 13 -2.94 3.99 19.22
C SER A 13 -3.26 4.30 17.76
N GLY A 14 -4.46 4.81 17.52
CA GLY A 14 -4.91 5.20 16.18
C GLY A 14 -6.07 6.18 16.26
N THR A 15 -6.53 6.63 15.09
CA THR A 15 -7.66 7.56 14.97
C THR A 15 -8.69 6.96 14.02
N ILE A 16 -9.95 7.00 14.43
CA ILE A 16 -11.10 6.66 13.58
C ILE A 16 -11.81 7.97 13.25
N ILE A 17 -12.09 8.20 11.97
CA ILE A 17 -12.82 9.38 11.51
C ILE A 17 -14.16 8.91 10.96
N PHE A 18 -15.25 9.46 11.49
CA PHE A 18 -16.58 9.28 10.95
C PHE A 18 -16.94 10.45 10.03
N CYS A 19 -17.61 10.15 8.93
CA CYS A 19 -18.08 11.13 7.96
C CYS A 19 -19.35 10.62 7.27
N ASP A 20 -20.08 11.50 6.61
CA ASP A 20 -21.28 11.13 5.87
C ASP A 20 -20.98 10.12 4.75
N ALA A 21 -21.88 9.16 4.57
CA ALA A 21 -21.72 8.06 3.61
C ALA A 21 -21.53 8.56 2.16
N ASN A 22 -22.01 9.76 1.84
CA ASN A 22 -21.85 10.39 0.52
C ASN A 22 -20.38 10.64 0.14
N TYR A 23 -19.47 10.66 1.11
CA TYR A 23 -18.03 10.79 0.86
C TYR A 23 -17.32 9.46 0.63
N CYS A 24 -17.98 8.31 0.82
CA CYS A 24 -17.31 7.00 0.79
C CYS A 24 -16.56 6.75 -0.53
N GLU A 25 -17.20 7.01 -1.67
CA GLU A 25 -16.57 6.82 -2.98
C GLU A 25 -15.37 7.76 -3.17
N TYR A 26 -15.52 9.03 -2.79
CA TYR A 26 -14.45 10.01 -2.83
C TYR A 26 -13.26 9.59 -1.96
N LEU A 27 -13.51 9.12 -0.74
CA LEU A 27 -12.49 8.64 0.18
C LEU A 27 -11.79 7.39 -0.36
N CYS A 28 -12.53 6.39 -0.85
CA CYS A 28 -11.94 5.21 -1.48
C CYS A 28 -11.04 5.60 -2.65
N LYS A 29 -11.49 6.51 -3.52
CA LYS A 29 -10.76 6.93 -4.72
C LYS A 29 -9.48 7.70 -4.40
N HIS A 30 -9.56 8.70 -3.52
CA HIS A 30 -8.47 9.65 -3.29
C HIS A 30 -7.57 9.30 -2.10
N PHE A 31 -8.11 8.55 -1.14
CA PHE A 31 -7.45 8.28 0.14
C PHE A 31 -7.31 6.78 0.47
N GLY A 32 -7.98 5.90 -0.27
CA GLY A 32 -8.00 4.46 -0.04
C GLY A 32 -6.65 3.75 -0.14
N LEU A 33 -5.61 4.40 -0.69
CA LEU A 33 -4.24 3.86 -0.65
C LEU A 33 -3.54 4.12 0.68
N TYR A 34 -3.97 5.15 1.41
CA TYR A 34 -3.30 5.65 2.62
C TYR A 34 -4.07 5.27 3.87
N PHE A 35 -5.40 5.19 3.78
CA PHE A 35 -6.32 4.85 4.86
C PHE A 35 -7.26 3.73 4.42
N MET A 36 -7.71 2.91 5.38
CA MET A 36 -8.82 1.99 5.12
C MET A 36 -10.14 2.74 5.26
N VAL A 37 -11.01 2.58 4.26
CA VAL A 37 -12.32 3.23 4.23
C VAL A 37 -13.39 2.15 4.38
N PHE A 38 -14.11 2.20 5.49
CA PHE A 38 -15.23 1.31 5.78
C PHE A 38 -16.54 2.07 5.66
N SER A 39 -17.46 1.56 4.84
CA SER A 39 -18.82 2.09 4.76
C SER A 39 -19.66 1.51 5.89
N LEU A 40 -20.43 2.37 6.55
CA LEU A 40 -21.47 2.00 7.50
C LEU A 40 -22.82 2.23 6.81
N PRO A 41 -23.47 1.19 6.26
CA PRO A 41 -24.69 1.36 5.47
C PRO A 41 -25.85 1.88 6.32
N LEU A 42 -26.70 2.72 5.69
CA LEU A 42 -27.91 3.23 6.31
C LEU A 42 -28.85 2.06 6.64
N SER A 43 -29.36 2.02 7.86
CA SER A 43 -30.30 0.98 8.30
C SER A 43 -31.66 1.62 8.57
N ALA A 44 -32.45 1.74 7.50
CA ALA A 44 -33.78 2.33 7.58
C ALA A 44 -34.72 1.47 8.44
N GLY A 45 -35.59 2.11 9.24
CA GLY A 45 -36.65 1.44 9.97
C GLY A 45 -36.23 0.73 11.27
N LEU A 46 -35.03 0.99 11.79
CA LEU A 46 -34.61 0.47 13.10
C LEU A 46 -34.94 1.45 14.23
N THR A 47 -35.30 0.91 15.39
CA THR A 47 -35.36 1.66 16.65
C THR A 47 -33.96 2.01 17.13
N ASP A 48 -33.82 3.09 17.91
CA ASP A 48 -32.53 3.63 18.38
C ASP A 48 -31.60 2.56 18.99
N GLY A 49 -32.15 1.65 19.81
CA GLY A 49 -31.38 0.57 20.43
C GLY A 49 -30.83 -0.44 19.42
N LYS A 50 -31.61 -0.82 18.41
CA LYS A 50 -31.19 -1.75 17.34
C LYS A 50 -30.19 -1.09 16.40
N LEU A 51 -30.39 0.20 16.10
CA LEU A 51 -29.47 0.99 15.29
C LEU A 51 -28.10 1.10 15.95
N LYS A 52 -28.05 1.40 17.26
CA LYS A 52 -26.81 1.42 18.03
C LYS A 52 -26.08 0.08 17.95
N GLN A 53 -26.78 -1.02 18.26
CA GLN A 53 -26.19 -2.36 18.25
C GLN A 53 -25.62 -2.73 16.87
N GLN A 54 -26.32 -2.38 15.80
CA GLN A 54 -25.84 -2.64 14.44
C GLN A 54 -24.60 -1.81 14.09
N ASN A 55 -24.58 -0.52 14.44
CA ASN A 55 -23.41 0.34 14.22
C ASN A 55 -22.19 -0.19 14.98
N GLU A 56 -22.37 -0.60 16.24
CA GLU A 56 -21.31 -1.24 17.03
C GLU A 56 -20.81 -2.53 16.37
N ALA A 57 -21.72 -3.36 15.84
CA ALA A 57 -21.35 -4.59 15.14
C ALA A 57 -20.54 -4.30 13.86
N LEU A 58 -20.93 -3.29 13.07
CA LEU A 58 -20.23 -2.88 11.86
C LEU A 58 -18.83 -2.32 12.17
N VAL A 59 -18.71 -1.45 13.18
CA VAL A 59 -17.42 -0.93 13.64
C VAL A 59 -16.52 -2.07 14.12
N ASN A 60 -17.04 -2.99 14.92
CA ASN A 60 -16.30 -4.18 15.36
C ASN A 60 -15.84 -5.04 14.18
N SER A 61 -16.68 -5.22 13.16
CA SER A 61 -16.30 -5.94 11.94
C SER A 61 -15.19 -5.22 11.17
N ALA A 62 -15.26 -3.89 11.05
CA ALA A 62 -14.22 -3.09 10.42
C ALA A 62 -12.88 -3.21 11.15
N LEU A 63 -12.89 -3.14 12.48
CA LEU A 63 -11.69 -3.33 13.31
C LEU A 63 -11.09 -4.73 13.15
N LYS A 64 -11.92 -5.79 13.16
CA LYS A 64 -11.45 -7.16 12.91
C LYS A 64 -10.79 -7.28 11.53
N LYS A 65 -11.39 -6.70 10.48
CA LYS A 65 -10.80 -6.65 9.13
C LYS A 65 -9.46 -5.91 9.16
N PHE A 66 -9.38 -4.74 9.79
CA PHE A 66 -8.15 -3.95 9.91
C PHE A 66 -6.99 -4.76 10.54
N PHE A 67 -7.23 -5.42 11.67
CA PHE A 67 -6.19 -6.22 12.34
C PHE A 67 -5.79 -7.45 11.53
N HIS A 68 -6.72 -8.10 10.83
CA HIS A 68 -6.39 -9.22 9.95
C HIS A 68 -5.46 -8.80 8.82
N LEU A 69 -5.78 -7.67 8.19
CA LEU A 69 -4.98 -7.08 7.13
C LEU A 69 -3.63 -6.58 7.64
N LYS A 70 -3.56 -6.04 8.86
CA LYS A 70 -2.28 -5.71 9.50
C LYS A 70 -1.35 -6.92 9.51
N GLN A 71 -1.86 -8.05 9.99
CA GLN A 71 -1.10 -9.30 10.07
C GLN A 71 -0.65 -9.76 8.68
N GLU A 72 -1.60 -9.89 7.75
CA GLU A 72 -1.30 -10.49 6.45
C GLU A 72 -0.49 -9.57 5.53
N LEU A 73 -0.80 -8.27 5.50
CA LEU A 73 -0.18 -7.33 4.57
C LEU A 73 1.12 -6.75 5.13
N PHE A 74 1.14 -6.36 6.41
CA PHE A 74 2.22 -5.53 6.96
C PHE A 74 3.12 -6.22 7.96
N ILE A 75 2.69 -7.33 8.57
CA ILE A 75 3.59 -8.18 9.37
C ILE A 75 4.21 -9.24 8.45
N ASN A 76 3.38 -10.00 7.74
CA ASN A 76 3.84 -11.14 6.93
C ASN A 76 4.42 -10.73 5.56
N ASN A 77 3.95 -9.62 4.97
CA ASN A 77 4.23 -9.30 3.56
C ASN A 77 4.61 -7.83 3.30
N ASN A 78 5.21 -7.14 4.28
CA ASN A 78 5.43 -5.69 4.24
C ASN A 78 6.15 -5.18 2.99
N ILE A 79 7.12 -5.93 2.45
CA ILE A 79 7.93 -5.48 1.31
C ILE A 79 7.05 -5.43 0.05
N LEU A 80 6.18 -6.42 -0.15
CA LEU A 80 5.24 -6.42 -1.28
C LEU A 80 4.31 -5.19 -1.21
N MET A 81 3.84 -4.84 -0.02
CA MET A 81 2.91 -3.72 0.20
C MET A 81 3.55 -2.33 -0.01
N ARG A 82 4.88 -2.29 -0.06
CA ARG A 82 5.66 -1.08 -0.35
C ARG A 82 5.88 -0.85 -1.83
N LEU A 83 5.54 -1.81 -2.69
CA LEU A 83 5.71 -1.61 -4.13
C LEU A 83 4.93 -0.36 -4.56
N PRO A 84 5.56 0.49 -5.39
CA PRO A 84 5.01 1.79 -5.72
C PRO A 84 3.73 1.62 -6.52
N TYR A 85 2.64 2.11 -5.92
CA TYR A 85 1.40 2.61 -6.55
C TYR A 85 1.47 2.47 -8.05
N ARG A 86 1.90 3.55 -8.69
CA ARG A 86 1.74 3.86 -10.10
C ARG A 86 2.80 3.23 -10.99
N ASN A 87 3.96 2.91 -10.44
CA ASN A 87 5.14 2.53 -11.24
C ASN A 87 5.45 1.03 -11.28
N PHE A 88 4.99 0.23 -10.31
CA PHE A 88 5.14 -1.22 -10.42
C PHE A 88 4.13 -1.76 -11.45
N ASN A 89 4.58 -1.95 -12.69
CA ASN A 89 3.71 -2.35 -13.80
C ASN A 89 3.34 -3.84 -13.72
N LYS A 90 2.40 -4.18 -12.84
CA LYS A 90 1.79 -5.51 -12.76
C LYS A 90 0.31 -5.40 -12.51
N LYS A 91 -0.50 -5.80 -13.50
CA LYS A 91 -1.96 -5.70 -13.44
C LYS A 91 -2.55 -6.36 -12.19
N MET A 92 -2.11 -7.56 -11.84
CA MET A 92 -2.62 -8.28 -10.66
C MET A 92 -2.38 -7.53 -9.34
N LEU A 93 -1.21 -6.90 -9.18
CA LEU A 93 -0.94 -6.10 -7.97
C LEU A 93 -1.76 -4.81 -7.96
N ARG A 94 -1.92 -4.16 -9.12
CA ARG A 94 -2.79 -2.98 -9.28
C ARG A 94 -4.21 -3.29 -8.83
N GLU A 95 -4.80 -4.34 -9.38
CA GLU A 95 -6.18 -4.77 -9.08
C GLU A 95 -6.32 -5.15 -7.60
N PHE A 96 -5.31 -5.79 -7.01
CA PHE A 96 -5.30 -6.08 -5.58
C PHE A 96 -5.30 -4.79 -4.75
N TYR A 97 -4.44 -3.82 -5.06
CA TYR A 97 -4.45 -2.53 -4.38
C TYR A 97 -5.77 -1.77 -4.57
N ASP A 98 -6.37 -1.80 -5.75
CA ASP A 98 -7.67 -1.19 -6.01
C ASP A 98 -8.79 -1.85 -5.19
N SER A 99 -8.76 -3.18 -5.03
CA SER A 99 -9.69 -3.90 -4.17
C SER A 99 -9.55 -3.51 -2.69
N LEU A 100 -8.32 -3.24 -2.23
CA LEU A 100 -8.06 -2.80 -0.86
C LEU A 100 -8.52 -1.36 -0.59
N LYS A 101 -8.60 -0.50 -1.61
CA LYS A 101 -9.20 0.84 -1.45
C LYS A 101 -10.69 0.76 -1.09
N ALA A 102 -11.37 -0.28 -1.55
CA ALA A 102 -12.78 -0.58 -1.28
C ALA A 102 -12.95 -1.74 -0.28
N ILE A 103 -12.13 -1.78 0.78
CA ILE A 103 -12.02 -2.92 1.70
C ILE A 103 -13.35 -3.36 2.35
N HIS A 104 -14.33 -2.47 2.42
CA HIS A 104 -15.66 -2.80 2.92
C HIS A 104 -16.35 -3.90 2.10
N SER A 105 -16.18 -3.92 0.79
CA SER A 105 -16.77 -4.91 -0.14
C SER A 105 -15.87 -6.12 -0.39
N LEU A 106 -14.61 -6.06 0.02
CA LEU A 106 -13.66 -7.16 -0.19
C LEU A 106 -13.88 -8.30 0.82
N ASP A 107 -13.96 -9.52 0.28
CA ASP A 107 -13.79 -10.76 1.03
C ASP A 107 -12.30 -10.99 1.32
N ILE A 108 -11.95 -10.96 2.61
CA ILE A 108 -10.57 -11.11 3.09
C ILE A 108 -10.20 -12.56 3.40
N THR A 109 -11.14 -13.51 3.29
CA THR A 109 -10.94 -14.91 3.69
C THR A 109 -9.81 -15.58 2.91
N ASN A 110 -9.59 -15.17 1.65
CA ASN A 110 -8.59 -15.73 0.75
C ASN A 110 -7.35 -14.84 0.54
N ILE A 111 -7.17 -13.80 1.36
CA ILE A 111 -6.13 -12.79 1.11
C ILE A 111 -4.71 -13.35 1.08
N ALA A 112 -4.40 -14.31 1.95
CA ALA A 112 -3.10 -14.98 1.99
C ALA A 112 -2.80 -15.73 0.68
N SER A 113 -3.81 -16.37 0.07
CA SER A 113 -3.68 -17.06 -1.21
C SER A 113 -3.45 -16.08 -2.35
N VAL A 114 -4.19 -14.96 -2.37
CA VAL A 114 -4.01 -13.88 -3.34
C VAL A 114 -2.58 -13.31 -3.27
N ILE A 115 -2.10 -13.01 -2.06
CA ILE A 115 -0.74 -12.51 -1.84
C ILE A 115 0.31 -13.52 -2.32
N LYS A 116 0.12 -14.80 -2.01
CA LYS A 116 1.02 -15.87 -2.45
C LYS A 116 1.14 -15.88 -3.97
N LYS A 117 0.01 -15.87 -4.68
CA LYS A 117 -0.03 -15.82 -6.16
C LYS A 117 0.68 -14.58 -6.71
N ILE A 118 0.43 -13.40 -6.14
CA ILE A 118 1.13 -12.17 -6.54
C ILE A 118 2.65 -12.31 -6.36
N LYS A 119 3.10 -12.88 -5.24
CA LYS A 119 4.53 -13.09 -4.99
C LYS A 119 5.13 -14.08 -5.97
N GLU A 120 4.47 -15.19 -6.28
CA GLU A 120 4.95 -16.16 -7.25
C GLU A 120 5.14 -15.54 -8.65
N GLU A 121 4.24 -14.65 -9.04
CA GLU A 121 4.30 -13.96 -10.34
C GLU A 121 5.33 -12.82 -10.39
N CYS A 122 5.49 -12.09 -9.30
CA CYS A 122 6.29 -10.87 -9.26
C CYS A 122 7.71 -11.11 -8.74
N TYR A 123 7.89 -12.05 -7.83
CA TYR A 123 9.14 -12.22 -7.09
C TYR A 123 10.06 -13.19 -7.82
N LYS A 124 11.27 -12.74 -8.15
CA LYS A 124 12.26 -13.56 -8.82
C LYS A 124 13.54 -13.61 -7.99
N LYS A 125 14.13 -14.81 -7.91
CA LYS A 125 15.51 -14.96 -7.46
C LYS A 125 16.42 -14.55 -8.61
N VAL A 126 17.22 -13.51 -8.40
CA VAL A 126 18.17 -13.00 -9.39
C VAL A 126 19.56 -13.05 -8.75
N PRO A 127 20.35 -14.10 -9.02
CA PRO A 127 21.65 -14.31 -8.37
C PRO A 127 22.63 -13.15 -8.54
N THR A 128 22.51 -12.41 -9.65
CA THR A 128 23.40 -11.29 -10.01
C THR A 128 23.07 -9.98 -9.31
N VAL A 129 22.03 -9.93 -8.47
CA VAL A 129 21.65 -8.74 -7.70
C VAL A 129 21.76 -9.12 -6.23
N SER A 130 22.37 -8.31 -5.37
CA SER A 130 22.34 -8.53 -3.91
C SER A 130 21.10 -7.84 -3.31
N PRO A 131 20.29 -8.49 -2.44
CA PRO A 131 20.49 -9.78 -1.75
C PRO A 131 19.88 -11.01 -2.48
N GLY A 132 19.82 -11.00 -3.81
CA GLY A 132 19.41 -12.16 -4.63
C GLY A 132 17.93 -12.22 -4.93
N ARG A 133 17.14 -11.27 -4.43
CA ARG A 133 15.67 -11.33 -4.44
C ARG A 133 15.09 -9.99 -4.85
N VAL A 134 14.31 -9.98 -5.93
CA VAL A 134 13.78 -8.77 -6.55
C VAL A 134 12.33 -8.97 -6.97
N PHE A 135 11.57 -7.88 -7.01
CA PHE A 135 10.29 -7.88 -7.70
C PHE A 135 10.50 -7.44 -9.14
N VAL A 136 9.84 -8.08 -10.10
CA VAL A 136 9.97 -7.80 -11.53
C VAL A 136 8.59 -7.47 -12.07
N ASP A 137 8.49 -6.31 -12.71
CA ASP A 137 7.27 -5.87 -13.39
C ASP A 137 7.21 -6.38 -14.84
N ASP A 138 6.10 -6.11 -15.53
CA ASP A 138 5.90 -6.53 -16.92
C ASP A 138 6.79 -5.74 -17.91
N ASN A 139 7.37 -4.62 -17.49
CA ASN A 139 8.37 -3.85 -18.25
C ASN A 139 9.81 -4.36 -18.04
N LEU A 140 9.98 -5.47 -17.33
CA LEU A 140 11.27 -6.08 -16.97
C LEU A 140 12.17 -5.15 -16.15
N ASN A 141 11.57 -4.25 -15.36
CA ASN A 141 12.27 -3.49 -14.34
C ASN A 141 12.42 -4.35 -13.09
N ASN A 142 13.61 -4.35 -12.52
CA ASN A 142 13.89 -4.98 -11.24
C ASN A 142 13.72 -3.95 -10.12
N PHE A 143 12.86 -4.25 -9.17
CA PHE A 143 12.64 -3.50 -7.93
C PHE A 143 13.39 -4.23 -6.82
N VAL A 144 14.56 -3.73 -6.47
CA VAL A 144 15.40 -4.27 -5.39
C VAL A 144 15.09 -3.51 -4.12
N PHE A 145 14.63 -4.17 -3.07
CA PHE A 145 14.30 -3.47 -1.83
C PHE A 145 15.59 -2.98 -1.15
N GLY A 146 15.76 -1.67 -1.06
CA GLY A 146 16.98 -1.04 -0.56
C GLY A 146 17.19 -1.35 0.93
N HIS A 147 18.44 -1.68 1.28
CA HIS A 147 18.84 -1.84 2.68
C HIS A 147 19.29 -0.53 3.32
N GLU A 148 19.52 0.49 2.50
CA GLU A 148 19.98 1.80 2.89
C GLU A 148 18.85 2.62 3.55
N ASN A 149 19.10 3.13 4.76
CA ASN A 149 18.29 4.13 5.45
C ASN A 149 18.87 5.55 5.21
N HIS A 150 19.03 5.99 3.95
CA HIS A 150 19.83 7.19 3.64
C HIS A 150 19.03 8.35 3.05
N SER A 151 17.79 8.15 2.59
CA SER A 151 16.99 9.22 2.00
C SER A 151 15.61 9.30 2.62
N LYS A 152 15.29 10.49 3.14
CA LYS A 152 13.93 10.87 3.49
C LYS A 152 13.32 11.50 2.26
N GLN A 153 12.16 11.01 1.82
CA GLN A 153 11.41 11.63 0.74
C GLN A 153 11.27 13.14 0.97
N GLY A 154 11.71 13.92 -0.01
CA GLY A 154 11.44 15.35 -0.07
C GLY A 154 9.93 15.55 -0.11
N THR A 155 9.31 15.80 1.02
CA THR A 155 7.84 15.97 1.16
C THR A 155 7.51 17.34 1.77
N SER A 156 8.46 18.27 1.67
CA SER A 156 8.28 19.64 2.17
C SER A 156 7.36 20.43 1.23
N PRO A 157 6.42 21.22 1.76
CA PRO A 157 5.65 22.19 0.97
C PRO A 157 6.52 23.17 0.19
N LEU A 158 7.71 23.51 0.71
CA LEU A 158 8.69 24.37 0.02
C LEU A 158 9.16 23.78 -1.32
N SER A 159 9.04 22.46 -1.50
CA SER A 159 9.38 21.74 -2.73
C SER A 159 8.15 21.41 -3.58
N GLY A 160 7.01 22.06 -3.30
CA GLY A 160 5.75 21.87 -4.06
C GLY A 160 4.91 20.67 -3.62
N HIS A 161 5.19 20.07 -2.46
CA HIS A 161 4.45 18.90 -1.95
C HIS A 161 3.29 19.27 -1.03
N LEU A 162 2.19 18.54 -1.13
CA LEU A 162 1.01 18.72 -0.27
C LEU A 162 1.09 17.82 0.98
N LEU A 163 0.24 18.09 1.97
CA LEU A 163 0.10 17.24 3.17
C LEU A 163 -0.10 15.76 2.83
N LEU A 164 -0.83 15.47 1.75
CA LEU A 164 -1.05 14.11 1.27
C LEU A 164 0.25 13.41 0.85
N CYS A 165 1.26 14.14 0.37
CA CYS A 165 2.58 13.58 0.06
C CYS A 165 3.26 13.08 1.33
N GLN A 166 3.20 13.86 2.42
CA GLN A 166 3.74 13.47 3.72
C GLN A 166 2.99 12.28 4.35
N ILE A 167 1.68 12.19 4.12
CA ILE A 167 0.89 11.03 4.55
C ILE A 167 1.27 9.81 3.72
N SER A 168 1.34 9.96 2.39
CA SER A 168 1.64 8.87 1.46
C SER A 168 3.02 8.24 1.63
N SER A 169 3.98 9.01 2.16
CA SER A 169 5.32 8.51 2.45
C SER A 169 5.36 7.63 3.70
N LYS A 170 4.42 7.83 4.62
CA LYS A 170 4.36 7.20 5.94
C LYS A 170 3.29 6.13 6.06
N TYR A 171 2.25 6.15 5.24
CA TYR A 171 1.08 5.30 5.42
C TYR A 171 0.67 4.58 4.13
N ARG A 172 0.29 3.31 4.30
CA ARG A 172 -0.37 2.49 3.27
C ARG A 172 -1.51 1.73 3.94
N PHE A 173 -2.73 1.86 3.41
CA PHE A 173 -3.94 1.21 3.94
C PHE A 173 -4.09 1.35 5.47
N GLY A 174 -3.86 2.53 6.04
CA GLY A 174 -4.00 2.79 7.48
C GLY A 174 -2.83 2.29 8.35
N HIS A 175 -1.81 1.67 7.74
CA HIS A 175 -0.64 1.17 8.47
C HIS A 175 0.59 2.03 8.20
N ARG A 176 1.33 2.33 9.27
CA ARG A 176 2.58 3.09 9.17
C ARG A 176 3.67 2.24 8.52
N LEU A 177 4.41 2.86 7.63
CA LEU A 177 5.59 2.35 6.97
C LEU A 177 6.82 3.11 7.48
N ASP A 178 7.96 2.43 7.50
CA ASP A 178 9.29 3.07 7.53
C ASP A 178 9.46 3.94 6.26
N GLU A 179 9.37 5.26 6.43
CA GLU A 179 9.42 6.24 5.34
C GLU A 179 10.81 6.41 4.70
N PHE A 180 11.86 5.83 5.29
CA PHE A 180 13.26 5.93 4.85
C PHE A 180 13.68 4.80 3.90
N ARG A 181 12.74 3.92 3.55
CA ARG A 181 12.98 2.76 2.68
C ARG A 181 12.39 2.98 1.31
N HIS A 182 13.13 2.58 0.28
CA HIS A 182 12.73 2.62 -1.12
C HIS A 182 13.13 1.34 -1.85
N PHE A 183 12.71 1.25 -3.10
CA PHE A 183 13.22 0.27 -4.06
C PHE A 183 14.25 0.93 -4.96
N ASN A 184 15.37 0.25 -5.20
CA ASN A 184 16.30 0.58 -6.27
C ASN A 184 15.76 -0.07 -7.54
N VAL A 185 15.20 0.77 -8.41
CA VAL A 185 14.57 0.36 -9.67
C VAL A 185 15.59 0.46 -10.77
N GLN A 186 15.88 -0.67 -11.41
CA GLN A 186 16.90 -0.77 -12.46
C GLN A 186 16.44 -1.69 -13.58
N LYS A 187 16.98 -1.52 -14.78
CA LYS A 187 16.71 -2.48 -15.86
C LYS A 187 17.50 -3.77 -15.64
N LYS A 188 16.96 -4.86 -16.20
CA LYS A 188 17.68 -6.14 -16.27
C LYS A 188 18.98 -6.00 -17.08
N ASN A 189 19.99 -6.81 -16.73
CA ASN A 189 21.28 -6.94 -17.43
C ASN A 189 22.13 -5.66 -17.47
N GLY A 190 22.07 -4.80 -16.45
CA GLY A 190 22.93 -3.62 -16.35
C GLY A 190 22.64 -2.51 -17.36
N LYS A 191 21.52 -2.60 -18.11
CA LYS A 191 21.05 -1.50 -18.95
C LYS A 191 20.67 -0.31 -18.06
N LYS A 192 20.85 0.90 -18.59
CA LYS A 192 20.36 2.11 -17.92
C LYS A 192 18.83 2.15 -17.95
N ILE A 193 18.22 2.57 -16.85
CA ILE A 193 16.78 2.79 -16.78
C ILE A 193 16.40 4.10 -17.46
N SER A 194 15.32 4.04 -18.25
CA SER A 194 14.75 5.18 -18.97
C SER A 194 13.27 4.93 -19.24
N GLY A 195 12.52 6.00 -19.46
CA GLY A 195 11.08 5.96 -19.75
C GLY A 195 10.29 7.00 -18.98
N ASN A 196 8.97 6.89 -19.07
CA ASN A 196 8.05 7.76 -18.34
C ASN A 196 7.60 7.05 -17.06
N PHE A 197 7.75 7.74 -15.94
CA PHE A 197 7.36 7.24 -14.63
C PHE A 197 6.42 8.25 -13.97
N TYR A 198 5.45 7.77 -13.21
CA TYR A 198 4.58 8.66 -12.46
C TYR A 198 5.28 9.10 -11.18
N ASN A 199 5.24 10.39 -10.87
CA ASN A 199 5.68 10.88 -9.56
C ASN A 199 4.54 10.84 -8.52
N CYS A 200 4.86 11.24 -7.29
CA CYS A 200 3.90 11.28 -6.18
C CYS A 200 2.67 12.19 -6.41
N HIS A 201 2.74 13.13 -7.35
CA HIS A 201 1.63 14.00 -7.78
C HIS A 201 0.84 13.43 -8.96
N ASN A 202 1.04 12.15 -9.31
CA ASN A 202 0.42 11.51 -10.46
C ASN A 202 0.77 12.18 -11.80
N SER A 203 1.90 12.91 -11.86
CA SER A 203 2.40 13.52 -13.09
C SER A 203 3.47 12.62 -13.72
N LEU A 204 3.49 12.54 -15.05
CA LEU A 204 4.51 11.79 -15.77
C LEU A 204 5.82 12.58 -15.81
N GLU A 205 6.91 11.89 -15.50
CA GLU A 205 8.26 12.39 -15.51
C GLU A 205 9.12 11.51 -16.43
N SER A 206 9.79 12.14 -17.39
CA SER A 206 10.64 11.43 -18.36
C SER A 206 12.06 11.31 -17.81
N ILE A 207 12.47 10.08 -17.48
CA ILE A 207 13.81 9.77 -16.99
C ILE A 207 14.67 9.22 -18.14
N LYS A 208 15.87 9.77 -18.32
CA LYS A 208 16.83 9.35 -19.35
C LYS A 208 18.09 8.79 -18.72
N GLU A 209 18.45 7.58 -19.16
CA GLU A 209 19.76 6.96 -18.94
C GLU A 209 20.29 7.03 -17.50
N LYS A 210 19.51 6.56 -16.52
CA LYS A 210 19.96 6.46 -15.13
C LYS A 210 20.46 5.05 -14.81
N SER A 211 21.38 4.93 -13.85
CA SER A 211 21.82 3.61 -13.39
C SER A 211 20.69 2.90 -12.63
N HIS A 212 19.99 3.65 -11.78
CA HIS A 212 18.84 3.23 -11.02
C HIS A 212 17.97 4.45 -10.65
N ILE A 213 16.76 4.18 -10.17
CA ILE A 213 15.86 5.15 -9.53
C ILE A 213 15.57 4.65 -8.12
N ASN A 214 15.79 5.49 -7.11
CA ASN A 214 15.31 5.27 -5.76
C ASN A 214 13.82 5.63 -5.74
N MET A 215 12.98 4.59 -5.81
CA MET A 215 11.54 4.74 -5.90
C MET A 215 10.88 4.35 -4.60
N PHE A 216 10.20 5.32 -3.99
CA PHE A 216 9.53 5.13 -2.73
C PHE A 216 8.11 4.60 -2.90
N THR A 217 7.54 4.10 -1.79
CA THR A 217 6.18 3.56 -1.74
C THR A 217 5.10 4.54 -2.25
N SER A 218 5.35 5.84 -2.11
CA SER A 218 4.50 6.96 -2.53
C SER A 218 4.58 7.31 -4.02
N ASP A 219 5.41 6.60 -4.80
CA ASP A 219 5.84 6.97 -6.15
C ASP A 219 6.76 8.20 -6.22
N PHE A 220 7.26 8.71 -5.09
CA PHE A 220 8.35 9.68 -5.10
C PHE A 220 9.63 9.03 -5.64
N MET A 221 10.40 9.77 -6.44
CA MET A 221 11.59 9.27 -7.12
C MET A 221 12.78 10.18 -6.83
N GLU A 222 13.93 9.57 -6.51
CA GLU A 222 15.24 10.22 -6.51
C GLU A 222 16.16 9.42 -7.42
N TYR A 223 17.00 10.08 -8.20
CA TYR A 223 17.88 9.39 -9.14
C TYR A 223 19.11 10.24 -9.45
N GLN A 224 20.26 9.58 -9.63
CA GLN A 224 21.54 10.19 -10.02
C GLN A 224 21.91 9.78 -11.44
#